data_AF-A0A438IZV8-F1
#
_entry.id   AF-A0A438IZV8-F1
#
_cell.length_a   1.000
_cell.length_b   1.000
_cell.length_c   1.000
_cell.angle_alpha   90.00
_cell.angle_beta   90.00
_cell.angle_gamma   90.00
#
_symmetry.space_group_name_H-M   'P 1'
#
loop_
_entity.id
_entity.type
_entity.pdbx_description
1 polymer ?
#
loop_
_entity_poly.entity_id
_entity_poly.type
_entity_poly.pdbx_seq_one_letter_code
_entity_poly.pdbx_strand_id
1 'polypeptide(L)'
;MTVTPLEWVLGRDRVLIATKEENALKFQDGLKPYLKNKISILKLSVYSEVVDRALIAEKDNEELHQYREQQRKRNRNDGVHGNQSQKRFALSRNQNKGKAAQNLDGICPTCGKKHGGRPCYKETGACFGCGKQGHMVRDCP
;
A
#
# COMPACT_ATOMS: atom_id res chain seq x y z
N MET A 1 -32.85 43.06 -40.45
CA MET A 1 -31.78 42.58 -39.55
C MET A 1 -31.26 41.27 -40.14
N THR A 2 -30.16 41.31 -40.87
CA THR A 2 -29.58 40.13 -41.53
C THR A 2 -28.63 39.45 -40.55
N VAL A 3 -29.07 38.33 -39.97
CA VAL A 3 -28.25 37.45 -39.13
C VAL A 3 -27.03 37.02 -39.96
N THR A 4 -25.83 37.33 -39.49
CA THR A 4 -24.59 37.06 -40.26
C THR A 4 -24.32 35.54 -40.33
N PRO A 5 -23.68 35.04 -41.40
CA PRO A 5 -23.31 33.62 -41.51
C PRO A 5 -22.46 33.10 -40.33
N LEU A 6 -21.75 33.99 -39.64
CA LEU A 6 -20.94 33.69 -38.46
C LEU A 6 -21.79 33.32 -37.23
N GLU A 7 -22.98 33.90 -37.05
CA GLU A 7 -23.87 33.54 -35.93
C GLU A 7 -24.42 32.11 -36.06
N TRP A 8 -24.61 31.62 -37.29
CA TRP A 8 -25.05 30.23 -37.53
C TRP A 8 -23.95 29.20 -37.23
N VAL A 9 -22.70 29.53 -37.54
CA VAL A 9 -21.54 28.68 -37.23
C VAL A 9 -21.28 28.65 -35.72
N LEU A 10 -21.27 29.82 -35.08
CA LEU A 10 -21.11 29.93 -33.63
C LEU A 10 -22.26 29.27 -32.85
N GLY A 11 -23.49 29.35 -33.36
CA GLY A 11 -24.65 28.68 -32.77
C GLY A 11 -24.63 27.16 -32.90
N ARG A 12 -24.17 26.62 -34.04
CA ARG A 12 -24.00 25.16 -34.24
C ARG A 12 -22.84 24.59 -33.43
N ASP A 13 -21.71 25.30 -33.40
CA ASP A 13 -20.56 24.89 -32.61
C ASP A 13 -20.90 24.85 -31.12
N ARG A 14 -21.64 25.84 -30.60
CA ARG A 14 -22.04 25.87 -29.18
C ARG A 14 -22.94 24.70 -28.77
N VAL A 15 -23.85 24.23 -29.65
CA VAL A 15 -24.70 23.05 -29.41
C VAL A 15 -23.89 21.74 -29.52
N LEU A 16 -22.94 21.67 -30.46
CA LEU A 16 -22.00 20.54 -30.57
C LEU A 16 -21.00 20.48 -29.42
N ILE A 17 -20.58 21.62 -28.87
CA ILE A 17 -19.71 21.73 -27.71
C ILE A 17 -20.46 21.29 -26.45
N ALA A 18 -21.70 21.77 -26.23
CA ALA A 18 -22.51 21.38 -25.07
C ALA A 18 -22.78 19.86 -25.02
N THR A 19 -23.07 19.24 -26.18
CA THR A 19 -23.26 17.78 -26.26
C THR A 19 -21.96 16.99 -26.04
N LYS A 20 -20.80 17.52 -26.44
CA LYS A 20 -19.49 16.92 -26.17
C LYS A 20 -19.06 17.08 -24.71
N GLU A 21 -19.35 18.22 -24.09
CA GLU A 21 -19.05 18.51 -22.68
C GLU A 21 -19.92 17.67 -21.74
N GLU A 22 -21.23 17.54 -22.01
CA GLU A 22 -22.11 16.65 -21.23
C GLU A 22 -21.69 15.18 -21.31
N ASN A 23 -21.25 14.73 -22.49
CA ASN A 23 -20.74 13.37 -22.66
C ASN A 23 -19.41 13.15 -21.92
N ALA A 24 -18.55 14.16 -21.87
CA ALA A 24 -17.29 14.11 -21.12
C ALA A 24 -17.55 13.99 -19.61
N LEU A 25 -18.53 14.71 -19.08
CA LEU A 25 -18.91 14.63 -17.67
C LEU A 25 -19.48 13.26 -17.29
N LYS A 26 -20.42 12.74 -18.10
CA LYS A 26 -20.98 11.38 -17.89
C LYS A 26 -19.91 10.30 -17.94
N PHE A 27 -18.94 10.43 -18.85
CA PHE A 27 -17.80 9.51 -18.92
C PHE A 27 -16.90 9.64 -17.68
N GLN A 28 -16.57 10.86 -17.24
CA GLN A 28 -15.77 11.08 -16.04
C GLN A 28 -16.43 10.50 -14.77
N ASP A 29 -17.76 10.49 -14.69
CA ASP A 29 -18.49 9.86 -13.59
C ASP A 29 -18.41 8.33 -13.60
N GLY A 30 -18.30 7.71 -14.78
CA GLY A 30 -18.10 6.27 -14.92
C GLY A 30 -16.66 5.79 -14.66
N LEU A 31 -15.69 6.71 -14.55
CA LEU A 31 -14.30 6.37 -14.33
C LEU A 31 -14.00 5.95 -12.89
N LYS A 32 -13.06 5.01 -12.75
CA LYS A 32 -12.52 4.63 -11.44
C LYS A 32 -12.01 5.90 -10.72
N PRO A 33 -12.22 6.05 -9.39
CA PRO A 33 -11.91 7.30 -8.67
C PRO A 33 -10.47 7.81 -8.88
N TYR A 34 -9.50 6.90 -8.99
CA TYR A 34 -8.10 7.27 -9.21
C TYR A 34 -7.85 7.83 -10.63
N LEU A 35 -8.55 7.32 -11.65
CA LEU A 35 -8.50 7.85 -13.03
C LEU A 35 -9.22 9.19 -13.09
N LYS A 36 -10.41 9.27 -12.47
CA LYS A 36 -11.18 10.52 -12.36
C LYS A 36 -10.35 11.63 -11.73
N ASN A 37 -9.64 11.35 -10.62
CA ASN A 37 -8.75 12.31 -9.98
C ASN A 37 -7.65 12.80 -10.94
N LYS A 38 -6.95 11.89 -11.64
CA LYS A 38 -5.90 12.24 -12.61
C LYS A 38 -6.42 13.11 -13.76
N ILE A 39 -7.60 12.82 -14.28
CA ILE A 39 -8.18 13.53 -15.43
C ILE A 39 -8.81 14.86 -15.02
N SER A 40 -9.42 14.94 -13.83
CA SER A 40 -10.03 16.17 -13.32
C SER A 40 -9.02 17.32 -13.15
N ILE A 41 -7.75 16.99 -12.85
CA ILE A 41 -6.65 17.97 -12.77
C ILE A 41 -6.38 18.63 -14.12
N LEU A 42 -6.60 17.91 -15.23
CA LEU A 42 -6.33 18.38 -16.59
C LEU A 42 -7.41 19.32 -17.13
N LYS A 43 -8.55 19.47 -16.43
CA LYS A 43 -9.68 20.37 -16.79
C LYS A 43 -10.10 20.28 -18.26
N LEU A 44 -10.21 19.05 -18.78
CA LEU A 44 -10.56 18.79 -20.17
C LEU A 44 -12.07 18.90 -20.36
N SER A 45 -12.50 19.71 -21.33
CA SER A 45 -13.91 19.87 -21.72
C SER A 45 -14.29 19.04 -22.95
N VAL A 46 -13.29 18.56 -23.72
CA VAL A 46 -13.51 17.81 -24.95
C VAL A 46 -13.54 16.31 -24.66
N TYR A 47 -14.64 15.64 -25.05
CA TYR A 47 -14.84 14.21 -24.85
C TYR A 47 -13.67 13.33 -25.36
N SER A 48 -13.19 13.58 -26.59
CA SER A 48 -12.10 12.79 -27.18
C SER A 48 -10.81 12.90 -26.35
N GLU A 49 -10.48 14.10 -25.88
CA GLU A 49 -9.30 14.31 -25.04
C GLU A 49 -9.42 13.63 -23.69
N VAL A 50 -10.61 13.67 -23.07
CA VAL A 50 -10.90 12.96 -21.81
C VAL A 50 -10.71 11.46 -21.99
N VAL A 51 -11.22 10.89 -23.09
CA VAL A 51 -11.10 9.47 -23.40
C VAL A 51 -9.64 9.08 -23.65
N ASP A 52 -8.93 9.82 -24.50
CA ASP A 52 -7.53 9.54 -24.82
C ASP A 52 -6.65 9.58 -23.56
N ARG A 53 -6.85 10.60 -22.71
CA ARG A 53 -6.12 10.74 -21.44
C ARG A 53 -6.49 9.66 -20.44
N ALA A 54 -7.73 9.21 -20.43
CA ALA A 54 -8.16 8.09 -19.59
C ALA A 54 -7.51 6.77 -20.00
N LEU A 55 -7.43 6.50 -21.31
CA LEU A 55 -6.76 5.31 -21.84
C LEU A 55 -5.28 5.28 -21.48
N ILE A 56 -4.58 6.41 -21.64
CA ILE A 56 -3.17 6.54 -21.23
C ILE A 56 -3.03 6.27 -19.72
N ALA A 57 -3.87 6.91 -18.90
CA ALA A 57 -3.81 6.76 -17.45
C ALA A 57 -4.13 5.32 -16.97
N GLU A 58 -5.01 4.60 -17.67
CA GLU A 58 -5.30 3.20 -17.36
C GLU A 58 -4.12 2.29 -17.72
N LYS A 59 -3.49 2.50 -18.87
CA LYS A 59 -2.29 1.77 -19.28
C LYS A 59 -1.13 1.97 -18.30
N ASP A 60 -0.83 3.23 -17.93
CA ASP A 60 0.21 3.54 -16.95
C ASP A 60 -0.05 2.87 -15.59
N ASN A 61 -1.33 2.81 -15.19
CA ASN A 61 -1.72 2.17 -13.94
C ASN A 61 -1.56 0.65 -14.00
N GLU A 62 -1.88 0.02 -15.13
CA GLU A 62 -1.66 -1.40 -15.34
C GLU A 62 -0.17 -1.76 -15.33
N GLU A 63 0.68 -0.97 -16.01
CA GLU A 63 2.14 -1.15 -15.98
C GLU A 63 2.70 -1.00 -14.55
N LEU A 64 2.22 -0.01 -13.78
CA LEU A 64 2.59 0.15 -12.38
C LEU A 64 2.16 -1.05 -11.52
N HIS A 65 0.96 -1.58 -11.75
CA HIS A 65 0.47 -2.78 -11.07
C HIS A 65 1.33 -4.00 -11.40
N GLN A 66 1.65 -4.22 -12.67
CA GLN A 66 2.51 -5.32 -13.12
C GLN A 66 3.91 -5.21 -12.51
N TYR A 67 4.50 -4.01 -12.51
CA TYR A 67 5.80 -3.78 -11.88
C TYR A 67 5.79 -4.12 -10.39
N ARG A 68 4.77 -3.65 -9.64
CA ARG A 68 4.63 -3.95 -8.20
C ARG A 68 4.44 -5.45 -7.94
N GLU A 69 3.63 -6.13 -8.75
CA GLU A 69 3.42 -7.57 -8.63
C GLU A 69 4.68 -8.36 -8.98
N GLN A 70 5.46 -7.91 -9.95
CA GLN A 70 6.72 -8.56 -10.31
C GLN A 70 7.79 -8.39 -9.23
N GLN A 71 7.85 -7.22 -8.58
CA GLN A 71 8.67 -7.02 -7.39
C GLN A 71 8.24 -7.93 -6.24
N ARG A 72 6.93 -8.09 -6.00
CA ARG A 72 6.41 -9.03 -5.00
C ARG A 72 6.81 -10.48 -5.29
N LYS A 73 6.74 -10.92 -6.56
CA LYS A 73 7.16 -12.26 -6.99
C LYS A 73 8.67 -12.48 -6.79
N ARG A 74 9.51 -11.50 -7.13
CA ARG A 74 10.97 -11.56 -6.90
C ARG A 74 11.28 -11.71 -5.41
N ASN A 75 10.72 -10.83 -4.57
CA ASN A 75 10.88 -10.90 -3.11
C ASN A 75 10.39 -12.22 -2.49
N ARG A 76 9.44 -12.91 -3.14
CA ARG A 76 8.94 -14.22 -2.70
C ARG A 76 9.89 -15.36 -3.07
N ASN A 77 10.62 -15.24 -4.18
CA ASN A 77 11.61 -16.25 -4.62
C ASN A 77 12.92 -16.18 -3.80
N ASP A 78 13.33 -15.00 -3.35
CA ASP A 78 14.47 -14.85 -2.42
C ASP A 78 14.16 -15.45 -1.02
N GLY A 79 12.88 -15.62 -0.68
CA GLY A 79 12.43 -16.26 0.56
C GLY A 79 12.46 -17.79 0.56
N VAL A 80 12.75 -18.44 -0.58
CA VAL A 80 12.75 -19.92 -0.69
C VAL A 80 14.06 -20.55 -0.22
N HIS A 81 15.15 -19.77 -0.12
CA HIS A 81 16.46 -20.25 0.38
C HIS A 81 16.84 -19.63 1.75
N GLY A 82 15.92 -18.93 2.41
CA GLY A 82 16.15 -18.27 3.69
C GLY A 82 15.60 -19.07 4.87
N ASN A 83 16.34 -20.10 5.28
CA ASN A 83 16.53 -20.53 6.67
C ASN A 83 15.29 -20.55 7.60
N GLN A 84 14.91 -21.76 8.02
CA GLN A 84 13.95 -22.09 9.07
C GLN A 84 14.38 -21.61 10.48
N SER A 85 14.85 -20.38 10.64
CA SER A 85 15.34 -19.91 11.96
C SER A 85 15.22 -18.42 12.24
N GLN A 86 14.71 -17.57 11.33
CA GLN A 86 14.63 -16.13 11.59
C GLN A 86 13.25 -15.52 11.32
N LYS A 87 12.23 -15.98 12.05
CA LYS A 87 10.90 -15.33 12.11
C LYS A 87 10.64 -14.62 13.44
N ARG A 88 11.65 -14.00 14.06
CA ARG A 88 11.51 -13.41 15.41
C ARG A 88 11.95 -11.95 15.58
N PHE A 89 12.38 -11.24 14.53
CA PHE A 89 12.75 -9.83 14.69
C PHE A 89 12.36 -9.01 13.44
N ALA A 90 11.67 -7.88 13.68
CA ALA A 90 11.04 -6.94 12.76
C ALA A 90 9.60 -7.34 12.33
N LEU A 91 8.50 -6.67 12.71
CA LEU A 91 8.27 -5.39 13.37
C LEU A 91 6.96 -5.46 14.15
N SER A 92 7.01 -4.90 15.35
CA SER A 92 5.86 -4.30 16.01
C SER A 92 5.17 -3.32 15.06
N ARG A 93 3.99 -3.68 14.55
CA ARG A 93 2.95 -2.69 14.24
C ARG A 93 1.58 -3.36 14.29
N ASN A 94 0.81 -2.92 15.28
CA ASN A 94 -0.63 -3.07 15.41
C ASN A 94 -1.17 -4.44 15.84
N GLN A 95 -1.03 -4.72 17.13
CA GLN A 95 -2.19 -5.19 17.90
C GLN A 95 -2.26 -4.34 19.16
N ASN A 96 -3.23 -3.41 19.21
CA ASN A 96 -3.95 -3.08 20.43
C ASN A 96 -5.13 -2.16 20.08
N LYS A 97 -6.21 -2.81 19.65
CA LYS A 97 -7.55 -2.30 19.87
C LYS A 97 -7.97 -2.75 21.26
N GLY A 98 -7.81 -1.86 22.23
CA GLY A 98 -8.51 -1.87 23.52
C GLY A 98 -8.10 -2.95 24.54
N LYS A 99 -7.40 -2.53 25.60
CA LYS A 99 -7.93 -2.51 26.99
C LYS A 99 -6.81 -2.11 27.96
N ALA A 100 -7.18 -1.27 28.91
CA ALA A 100 -6.35 -0.72 29.97
C ALA A 100 -5.82 -1.79 30.95
N ALA A 101 -4.82 -1.39 31.75
CA ALA A 101 -4.10 -2.14 32.80
C ALA A 101 -2.92 -3.00 32.32
N GLN A 102 -1.79 -2.33 32.09
CA GLN A 102 -0.52 -2.99 31.74
C GLN A 102 0.11 -3.57 33.01
N ASN A 103 -0.04 -4.88 33.14
CA ASN A 103 0.61 -5.74 34.11
C ASN A 103 2.15 -5.65 33.95
N LEU A 104 2.78 -4.82 34.78
CA LEU A 104 4.24 -4.69 34.91
C LEU A 104 4.86 -5.86 35.70
N ASP A 105 4.04 -6.67 36.38
CA ASP A 105 4.40 -7.74 37.32
C ASP A 105 5.05 -8.99 36.71
N GLY A 106 5.58 -8.92 35.49
CA GLY A 106 6.09 -10.10 34.80
C GLY A 106 7.35 -9.89 34.00
N ILE A 107 7.97 -8.70 34.04
CA ILE A 107 9.17 -8.37 33.26
C ILE A 107 10.40 -8.64 34.13
N CYS A 108 11.30 -9.50 33.66
CA CYS A 108 12.55 -9.78 34.36
C CYS A 108 13.46 -8.53 34.36
N PRO A 109 13.96 -8.06 35.51
CA PRO A 109 14.84 -6.90 35.58
C PRO A 109 16.20 -7.14 34.89
N THR A 110 16.67 -8.39 34.87
CA THR A 110 17.99 -8.75 34.35
C THR A 110 18.08 -8.70 32.83
N CYS A 111 17.01 -9.08 32.12
CA CYS A 111 17.00 -9.16 30.66
C CYS A 111 15.86 -8.41 29.96
N GLY A 112 14.96 -7.78 30.71
CA GLY A 112 13.84 -6.98 30.18
C GLY A 112 12.77 -7.79 29.44
N LYS A 113 12.72 -9.12 29.61
CA LYS A 113 11.75 -10.01 28.95
C LYS A 113 10.83 -10.68 29.95
N LYS A 114 9.62 -11.07 29.53
CA LYS A 114 8.69 -11.82 30.36
C LYS A 114 9.04 -13.32 30.33
N HIS A 115 9.17 -13.94 31.50
CA HIS A 115 9.49 -15.37 31.65
C HIS A 115 8.43 -16.18 32.41
N GLY A 116 7.33 -15.55 32.83
CA GLY A 116 6.18 -16.24 33.43
C GLY A 116 6.54 -17.10 34.65
N GLY A 117 7.49 -16.63 35.49
CA GLY A 117 7.95 -17.36 36.68
C GLY A 117 9.11 -18.34 36.46
N ARG A 118 9.60 -18.52 35.22
CA ARG A 118 10.83 -19.31 34.98
C ARG A 118 12.11 -18.51 35.28
N PRO A 119 13.20 -19.15 35.75
CA PRO A 119 14.47 -18.47 35.97
C PRO A 119 15.00 -17.77 34.72
N CYS A 120 15.52 -16.55 34.88
CA CYS A 120 16.12 -15.82 33.76
C CYS A 120 17.46 -16.46 33.38
N TYR A 121 17.58 -16.95 32.15
CA TYR A 121 18.82 -17.59 31.71
C TYR A 121 20.02 -16.64 31.61
N LYS A 122 19.75 -15.33 31.49
CA LYS A 122 20.79 -14.30 31.59
C LYS A 122 21.34 -14.17 33.01
N GLU A 123 20.51 -14.46 34.01
CA GLU A 123 20.86 -14.42 35.43
C GLU A 123 21.49 -15.75 35.88
N THR A 124 20.92 -16.87 35.46
CA THR A 124 21.41 -18.21 35.82
C THR A 124 22.62 -18.66 35.00
N GLY A 125 23.00 -17.93 33.94
CA GLY A 125 24.08 -18.34 33.04
C GLY A 125 23.77 -19.64 32.29
N ALA A 126 22.50 -20.00 32.17
CA ALA A 126 22.07 -21.21 31.48
C ALA A 126 22.08 -21.00 29.95
N CYS A 127 22.50 -22.03 29.22
CA CYS A 127 22.44 -22.06 27.77
C CYS A 127 21.00 -21.87 27.27
N PHE A 128 20.78 -20.89 26.40
CA PHE A 128 19.46 -20.62 25.80
C PHE A 128 18.94 -21.74 24.87
N GLY A 129 19.78 -22.72 24.52
CA GLY A 129 19.43 -23.86 23.67
C GLY A 129 18.99 -25.09 24.46
N CYS A 130 19.79 -25.52 25.44
CA CYS A 130 19.55 -26.75 26.20
C CYS A 130 19.19 -26.53 27.69
N GLY A 131 19.27 -25.30 28.19
CA GLY A 131 18.94 -24.95 29.59
C GLY A 131 19.99 -25.35 30.63
N LYS A 132 21.08 -26.02 30.25
CA LYS A 132 22.18 -26.38 31.17
C LYS A 132 23.09 -25.18 31.43
N GLN A 133 23.63 -25.08 32.63
CA GLN A 133 24.64 -24.08 32.98
C GLN A 133 26.04 -24.49 32.49
N GLY A 134 26.94 -23.52 32.37
CA GLY A 134 28.37 -23.76 32.09
C GLY A 134 28.80 -23.61 30.63
N HIS A 135 27.88 -23.29 29.72
CA HIS A 135 28.22 -22.96 28.33
C HIS A 135 27.21 -21.97 27.71
N MET A 136 27.67 -21.21 26.72
CA MET A 136 26.78 -20.38 25.89
C MET A 136 26.20 -21.23 24.75
N VAL A 137 25.12 -20.77 24.11
CA VAL A 137 24.51 -21.48 22.95
C VAL A 137 25.50 -21.85 21.85
N ARG A 138 26.59 -21.08 21.71
CA ARG A 138 27.63 -21.34 20.72
C ARG A 138 28.49 -22.55 21.03
N ASP A 139 28.61 -22.90 22.30
CA ASP A 139 29.42 -23.99 22.84
C ASP A 139 28.52 -25.13 23.37
N CYS A 140 27.28 -25.21 22.88
CA CYS A 140 26.34 -26.25 23.28
C CYS A 140 26.76 -27.59 22.66
N PRO A 141 27.01 -28.64 23.47
CA PRO A 141 27.38 -29.97 22.99
C PRO A 141 26.23 -30.66 22.26
#